data_AF-A0A553SH61-F1
#
_entry.id   AF-A0A553SH61-F1
#
_cell.length_a   1.000
_cell.length_b   1.000
_cell.length_c   1.000
_cell.angle_alpha   90.00
_cell.angle_beta   90.00
_cell.angle_gamma   90.00
#
_symmetry.space_group_name_H-M   'P 1'
#
loop_
_entity.id
_entity.type
_entity.pdbx_description
1 polymer ?
#
loop_
_entity_poly.entity_id
_entity_poly.type
_entity_poly.pdbx_seq_one_letter_code
_entity_poly.pdbx_strand_id
1 'polypeptide(L)'
;MLTKQQLNDFQSLLEEHKQDIEERYDINDHLNLIRSHAHDSVGELSSYDNHPGDEGTELYEREKDIALNEHYRFEYEGVVHALKAIQNGTYGKCVECGKDIPLERLEALPTALYCIEHTPDKVVSHERPVEEGVLMPPFGKFDMDEQDENVAYDAEDSWQDVESFGTSETPSDFVEPVDHYNDLSIDSYENVGYVEEYENFVGVDIEGKNITVYPNPQHKRYEHSLDEEGIMTSFGDLPAYEHEPYVEDADDKERF
;
A
#
# COMPACT_ATOMS: atom_id res chain seq x y z
N MET A 1 -0.29 46.29 12.12
CA MET A 1 0.56 46.56 13.31
C MET A 1 -0.11 46.12 14.59
N LEU A 2 0.57 45.26 15.35
CA LEU A 2 0.09 44.69 16.62
C LEU A 2 0.04 45.74 17.74
N THR A 3 -0.94 45.64 18.61
CA THR A 3 -1.03 46.46 19.82
C THR A 3 -0.07 45.95 20.90
N LYS A 4 0.32 46.82 21.85
CA LYS A 4 1.15 46.40 22.99
C LYS A 4 0.49 45.32 23.85
N GLN A 5 -0.84 45.34 23.94
CA GLN A 5 -1.58 44.33 24.67
C GLN A 5 -1.48 42.97 23.98
N GLN A 6 -1.75 42.91 22.67
CA GLN A 6 -1.59 41.69 21.88
C GLN A 6 -0.17 41.11 21.94
N LEU A 7 0.86 41.97 21.90
CA LEU A 7 2.25 41.51 22.04
C LEU A 7 2.53 40.86 23.39
N ASN A 8 2.00 41.43 24.48
CA ASN A 8 2.14 40.84 25.80
C ASN A 8 1.38 39.51 25.91
N ASP A 9 0.17 39.43 25.33
CA ASP A 9 -0.64 38.22 25.33
C ASP A 9 0.09 37.07 24.58
N PHE A 10 0.64 37.36 23.39
CA PHE A 10 1.44 36.39 22.63
C PHE A 10 2.75 36.02 23.35
N GLN A 11 3.39 36.97 24.03
CA GLN A 11 4.59 36.68 24.80
C GLN A 11 4.29 35.71 25.94
N SER A 12 3.24 35.95 26.74
CA SER A 12 2.84 35.04 27.81
C SER A 12 2.46 33.66 27.29
N LEU A 13 1.74 33.58 26.17
CA LEU A 13 1.39 32.31 25.53
C LEU A 13 2.64 31.53 25.09
N LEU A 14 3.62 32.21 24.47
CA LEU A 14 4.86 31.58 24.03
C LEU A 14 5.75 31.16 25.22
N GLU A 15 5.75 31.92 26.31
CA GLU A 15 6.47 31.56 27.54
C GLU A 15 5.85 30.34 28.22
N GLU A 16 4.53 30.26 28.30
CA GLU A 16 3.80 29.09 28.80
C GLU A 16 4.09 27.86 27.91
N HIS A 17 4.02 28.03 26.59
CA HIS A 17 4.29 26.95 25.66
C HIS A 17 5.74 26.44 25.77
N LYS A 18 6.70 27.35 25.94
CA LYS A 18 8.10 26.98 26.18
C LYS A 18 8.24 26.11 27.44
N GLN A 19 7.59 26.50 28.54
CA GLN A 19 7.64 25.76 29.80
C GLN A 19 7.01 24.38 29.68
N ASP A 20 5.87 24.27 28.99
CA ASP A 20 5.20 22.99 28.74
C ASP A 20 6.09 22.03 27.92
N ILE A 21 6.79 22.52 26.88
CA ILE A 21 7.75 21.70 26.14
C ILE A 21 8.91 21.23 27.04
N GLU A 22 9.47 22.13 27.85
CA GLU A 22 10.56 21.79 28.80
C GLU A 22 10.09 20.74 29.83
N GLU A 23 8.88 20.88 30.38
CA GLU A 23 8.28 19.91 31.31
C GLU A 23 8.03 18.55 30.65
N ARG A 24 7.55 18.52 29.40
CA ARG A 24 7.38 17.27 28.64
C ARG A 24 8.70 16.55 28.42
N TYR A 25 9.79 17.28 28.17
CA TYR A 25 11.12 16.69 28.05
C TYR A 25 11.59 16.05 29.36
N ASP A 26 11.38 16.75 30.49
CA ASP A 26 11.78 16.26 31.81
C ASP A 26 10.97 15.02 32.23
N ILE A 27 9.64 15.03 32.01
CA ILE A 27 8.75 13.91 32.36
C ILE A 27 9.11 12.64 31.56
N ASN A 28 9.50 12.78 30.30
CA ASN A 28 9.81 11.66 29.42
C ASN A 28 11.29 11.22 29.47
N ASP A 29 12.10 11.71 30.41
CA ASP A 29 13.56 11.46 30.48
C ASP A 29 14.25 11.72 29.13
N HIS A 30 13.85 12.82 28.46
CA HIS A 30 14.26 13.16 27.10
C HIS A 30 14.10 12.01 26.09
N LEU A 31 12.99 11.27 26.20
CA LEU A 31 12.64 10.13 25.36
C LEU A 31 13.70 9.02 25.40
N ASN A 32 14.42 8.90 26.53
CA ASN A 32 15.56 7.99 26.70
C ASN A 32 16.64 8.13 25.59
N LEU A 33 16.69 9.27 24.89
CA LEU A 33 17.66 9.52 23.80
C LEU A 33 19.04 9.91 24.32
N ILE A 34 19.16 10.23 25.61
CA ILE A 34 20.44 10.50 26.26
C ILE A 34 21.30 9.22 26.32
N ARG A 35 20.68 8.04 26.35
CA ARG A 35 21.38 6.75 26.28
C ARG A 35 21.74 6.45 24.82
N SER A 36 23.01 6.18 24.57
CA SER A 36 23.60 6.20 23.21
C SER A 36 23.26 4.99 22.36
N HIS A 37 22.92 3.83 22.93
CA HIS A 37 22.63 2.61 22.17
C HIS A 37 21.15 2.24 22.24
N ALA A 38 20.59 1.79 21.11
CA ALA A 38 19.19 1.35 21.03
C ALA A 38 18.88 0.20 22.00
N HIS A 39 19.85 -0.69 22.23
CA HIS A 39 19.73 -1.76 23.22
C HIS A 39 19.70 -1.25 24.67
N ASP A 40 20.37 -0.13 24.98
CA ASP A 40 20.34 0.47 26.32
C ASP A 40 18.98 1.10 26.66
N SER A 41 18.18 1.48 25.64
CA SER A 41 16.81 1.97 25.85
C SER A 41 15.84 0.85 26.19
N VAL A 42 16.03 -0.36 25.64
CA VAL A 42 15.20 -1.54 25.96
C VAL A 42 15.72 -2.34 27.15
N GLY A 43 16.96 -2.07 27.60
CA GLY A 43 17.58 -2.75 28.73
C GLY A 43 18.27 -4.07 28.37
N GLU A 44 18.41 -4.34 27.07
CA GLU A 44 19.08 -5.52 26.54
C GLU A 44 20.56 -5.21 26.24
N LEU A 45 21.43 -6.23 26.33
CA LEU A 45 22.86 -6.09 26.01
C LEU A 45 23.20 -6.63 24.61
N SER A 46 22.31 -7.44 24.02
CA SER A 46 22.54 -8.15 22.76
C SER A 46 21.21 -8.57 22.14
N SER A 47 21.09 -8.45 20.82
CA SER A 47 19.94 -8.96 20.05
C SER A 47 20.01 -10.46 19.75
N TYR A 48 21.12 -11.14 20.10
CA TYR A 48 21.39 -12.52 19.67
C TYR A 48 20.30 -13.56 20.09
N ASP A 49 19.58 -13.31 21.18
CA ASP A 49 18.53 -14.20 21.70
C ASP A 49 17.11 -13.64 21.49
N ASN A 50 16.97 -12.53 20.74
CA ASN A 50 15.68 -11.88 20.52
C ASN A 50 14.98 -12.48 19.29
N HIS A 51 13.65 -12.50 19.35
CA HIS A 51 12.85 -12.86 18.20
C HIS A 51 12.90 -11.72 17.17
N PRO A 52 13.11 -11.97 15.87
CA PRO A 52 13.22 -10.90 14.86
C PRO A 52 12.01 -9.95 14.82
N GLY A 53 10.81 -10.45 15.13
CA GLY A 53 9.60 -9.62 15.24
C GLY A 53 9.60 -8.67 16.44
N ASP A 54 10.22 -9.07 17.55
CA ASP A 54 10.36 -8.21 18.73
C ASP A 54 11.38 -7.10 18.45
N GLU A 55 12.50 -7.44 17.81
CA GLU A 55 13.49 -6.45 17.36
C GLU A 55 12.89 -5.40 16.41
N GLY A 56 12.02 -5.84 15.47
CA GLY A 56 11.32 -4.92 14.58
C GLY A 56 10.38 -3.97 15.33
N THR A 57 9.67 -4.49 16.33
CA THR A 57 8.77 -3.68 17.16
C THR A 57 9.55 -2.66 18.00
N GLU A 58 10.66 -3.08 18.61
CA GLU A 58 11.55 -2.21 19.38
C GLU A 58 12.18 -1.11 18.52
N LEU A 59 12.63 -1.46 17.31
CA LEU A 59 13.17 -0.50 16.36
C LEU A 59 12.12 0.56 15.97
N TYR A 60 10.90 0.13 15.67
CA TYR A 60 9.80 1.04 15.34
C TYR A 60 9.49 2.03 16.48
N GLU A 61 9.41 1.52 17.71
CA GLU A 61 9.19 2.37 18.89
C GLU A 61 10.34 3.37 19.08
N ARG A 62 11.58 2.94 18.81
CA ARG A 62 12.75 3.82 18.86
C ARG A 62 12.74 4.91 17.79
N GLU A 63 12.36 4.57 16.56
CA GLU A 63 12.24 5.53 15.48
C GLU A 63 11.16 6.58 15.77
N LYS A 64 10.05 6.16 16.37
CA LYS A 64 9.00 7.07 16.85
C LYS A 64 9.53 8.05 17.89
N ASP A 65 10.31 7.59 18.87
CA ASP A 65 10.92 8.46 19.87
C ASP A 65 11.86 9.50 19.24
N ILE A 66 12.66 9.10 18.24
CA ILE A 66 13.55 10.01 17.51
C ILE A 66 12.73 11.08 16.77
N ALA A 67 11.66 10.68 16.09
CA ALA A 67 10.78 11.60 15.37
C ALA A 67 10.09 12.60 16.30
N LEU A 68 9.59 12.14 17.45
CA LEU A 68 8.99 13.01 18.48
C LEU A 68 10.00 14.02 19.03
N ASN A 69 11.23 13.58 19.29
CA ASN A 69 12.29 14.48 19.75
C ASN A 69 12.62 15.56 18.72
N GLU A 70 12.72 15.20 17.45
CA GLU A 70 12.97 16.16 16.38
C GLU A 70 11.81 17.17 16.26
N HIS A 71 10.57 16.69 16.36
CA HIS A 71 9.39 17.55 16.39
C HIS A 71 9.42 18.55 17.56
N TYR A 72 9.65 18.07 18.79
CA TYR A 72 9.74 18.95 19.96
C TYR A 72 10.89 19.94 19.88
N ARG A 73 12.03 19.55 19.31
CA ARG A 73 13.15 20.45 19.06
C ARG A 73 12.76 21.58 18.11
N PHE A 74 12.11 21.26 16.98
CA PHE A 74 11.67 22.29 16.02
C PHE A 74 10.62 23.23 16.63
N GLU A 75 9.70 22.69 17.42
CA GLU A 75 8.70 23.47 18.14
C GLU A 75 9.35 24.43 19.14
N TYR A 76 10.29 23.92 19.95
CA TYR A 76 11.05 24.72 20.91
C TYR A 76 11.86 25.83 20.23
N GLU A 77 12.58 25.50 19.16
CA GLU A 77 13.32 26.49 18.37
C GLU A 77 12.40 27.57 17.79
N GLY A 78 11.22 27.18 17.28
CA GLY A 78 10.19 28.09 16.81
C GLY A 78 9.73 29.08 17.90
N VAL A 79 9.45 28.57 19.10
CA VAL A 79 9.06 29.38 20.27
C VAL A 79 10.18 30.34 20.68
N VAL A 80 11.41 29.85 20.79
CA VAL A 80 12.58 30.67 21.15
C VAL A 80 12.82 31.78 20.12
N HIS A 81 12.72 31.46 18.82
CA HIS A 81 12.87 32.46 17.76
C HIS A 81 11.75 33.51 17.80
N ALA A 82 10.50 33.11 18.07
CA ALA A 82 9.37 34.02 18.22
C ALA A 82 9.55 34.96 19.42
N LEU A 83 9.92 34.45 20.59
CA LEU A 83 10.23 35.26 21.78
C LEU A 83 11.38 36.25 21.52
N LYS A 84 12.42 35.81 20.81
CA LYS A 84 13.53 36.69 20.41
C LYS A 84 13.06 37.79 19.44
N ALA A 85 12.15 37.49 18.52
CA ALA A 85 11.55 38.49 17.63
C ALA A 85 10.70 39.50 18.39
N ILE A 86 9.99 39.09 19.46
CA ILE A 86 9.25 40.00 20.35
C ILE A 86 10.24 40.94 21.06
N GLN A 87 11.32 40.40 21.63
CA GLN A 87 12.36 41.20 22.30
C GLN A 87 13.01 42.23 21.36
N ASN A 88 13.24 41.85 20.10
CA ASN A 88 13.81 42.73 19.08
C ASN A 88 12.79 43.71 18.45
N GLY A 89 11.50 43.60 18.79
CA GLY A 89 10.43 44.42 18.21
C GLY A 89 10.13 44.12 16.73
N THR A 90 10.54 42.96 16.23
CA THR A 90 10.33 42.53 14.84
C THR A 90 9.18 41.53 14.70
N TYR A 91 8.57 41.10 15.80
CA TYR A 91 7.44 40.17 15.80
C TYR A 91 6.23 40.71 15.04
N GLY A 92 5.54 39.81 14.34
CA GLY A 92 4.40 40.16 13.47
C GLY A 92 4.80 40.75 12.12
N LYS A 93 6.09 40.72 11.74
CA LYS A 93 6.57 41.07 10.41
C LYS A 93 7.34 39.90 9.81
N CYS A 94 7.13 39.67 8.52
CA CYS A 94 7.83 38.61 7.80
C CYS A 94 9.33 38.91 7.75
N VAL A 95 10.15 37.94 8.15
CA VAL A 95 11.62 38.04 8.14
C VAL A 95 12.18 38.30 6.74
N GLU A 96 11.53 37.78 5.70
CA GLU A 96 12.00 37.89 4.30
C GLU A 96 11.55 39.20 3.62
N CYS A 97 10.24 39.49 3.62
CA CYS A 97 9.70 40.63 2.87
C CYS A 97 9.35 41.86 3.72
N GLY A 98 9.41 41.77 5.04
CA GLY A 98 9.11 42.85 5.98
C GLY A 98 7.63 43.26 6.08
N LYS A 99 6.74 42.62 5.33
CA LYS A 99 5.28 42.86 5.39
C LYS A 99 4.71 42.37 6.73
N ASP A 100 3.64 43.02 7.19
CA ASP A 100 2.90 42.59 8.38
C ASP A 100 2.31 41.18 8.16
N ILE A 101 2.47 40.31 9.16
CA ILE A 101 1.86 38.97 9.18
C ILE A 101 0.40 39.13 9.64
N PRO A 102 -0.59 38.50 8.97
CA PRO A 102 -1.99 38.57 9.37
C PRO A 102 -2.19 38.13 10.83
N LEU A 103 -3.06 38.84 11.55
CA LEU A 103 -3.30 38.55 12.97
C LEU A 103 -3.87 37.14 13.16
N GLU A 104 -4.80 36.74 12.29
CA GLU A 104 -5.46 35.45 12.30
C GLU A 104 -4.43 34.30 12.17
N ARG A 105 -3.32 34.54 11.46
CA ARG A 105 -2.22 33.58 11.34
C ARG A 105 -1.42 33.48 12.64
N LEU A 106 -1.17 34.60 13.32
CA LEU A 106 -0.44 34.62 14.59
C LEU A 106 -1.28 34.03 15.73
N GLU A 107 -2.60 34.21 15.68
CA GLU A 107 -3.53 33.56 16.61
C GLU A 107 -3.56 32.04 16.43
N ALA A 108 -3.48 31.55 15.17
CA ALA A 108 -3.41 30.11 14.89
C ALA A 108 -2.02 29.52 15.13
N LEU A 109 -0.95 30.24 14.77
CA LEU A 109 0.44 29.80 14.90
C LEU A 109 1.31 30.93 15.48
N PRO A 110 1.38 31.05 16.81
CA PRO A 110 2.12 32.13 17.48
C PRO A 110 3.63 32.12 17.21
N THR A 111 4.18 30.99 16.78
CA THR A 111 5.59 30.82 16.42
C THR A 111 5.94 31.32 15.01
N ALA A 112 4.94 31.76 14.23
CA ALA A 112 5.15 32.15 12.83
C ALA A 112 5.99 33.43 12.67
N LEU A 113 7.09 33.32 11.91
CA LEU A 113 7.99 34.45 11.57
C LEU A 113 7.91 34.88 10.08
N TYR A 114 7.15 34.14 9.28
CA TYR A 114 7.03 34.37 7.84
C TYR A 114 5.57 34.57 7.42
N CYS A 115 5.35 35.37 6.37
CA CYS A 115 4.05 35.42 5.72
C CYS A 115 3.81 34.13 4.90
N ILE A 116 2.57 33.91 4.48
CA ILE A 116 2.14 32.71 3.75
C ILE A 116 3.02 32.45 2.51
N GLU A 117 3.35 33.51 1.76
CA GLU A 117 4.17 33.40 0.54
C GLU A 117 5.63 32.97 0.79
N HIS A 118 6.17 33.21 1.98
CA HIS A 118 7.60 33.03 2.32
C HIS A 118 7.81 31.99 3.42
N THR A 119 6.77 31.22 3.77
CA THR A 119 6.92 30.10 4.71
C THR A 119 7.88 29.07 4.10
N PRO A 120 8.86 28.56 4.85
CA PRO A 120 9.81 27.56 4.33
C PRO A 120 9.12 26.22 4.03
N ASP A 121 8.18 25.83 4.90
CA ASP A 121 7.45 24.56 4.79
C ASP A 121 6.24 24.69 3.86
N LYS A 122 6.47 24.60 2.55
CA LYS A 122 5.41 24.62 1.53
C LYS A 122 5.00 23.25 1.01
N VAL A 123 5.87 22.27 1.18
CA VAL A 123 5.71 20.93 0.60
C VAL A 123 5.35 19.98 1.73
N VAL A 124 4.16 19.38 1.64
CA VAL A 124 3.84 18.20 2.43
C VAL A 124 4.60 17.04 1.79
N SER A 125 5.35 16.26 2.58
CA SER A 125 6.01 15.07 2.03
C SER A 125 4.96 14.17 1.37
N HIS A 126 5.18 13.84 0.10
CA HIS A 126 4.42 12.82 -0.61
C HIS A 126 5.11 11.46 -0.57
N GLU A 127 6.28 11.38 0.06
CA GLU A 127 6.99 10.13 0.27
C GLU A 127 6.31 9.38 1.42
N ARG A 128 5.46 8.43 1.04
CA ARG A 128 4.83 7.48 1.95
C ARG A 128 5.92 6.48 2.44
N PRO A 129 5.80 5.93 3.66
CA PRO A 129 6.73 4.93 4.17
C PRO A 129 6.91 3.78 3.18
N VAL A 130 8.12 3.21 3.10
CA VAL A 130 8.43 2.13 2.15
C VAL A 130 7.59 0.88 2.43
N GLU A 131 7.18 0.71 3.67
CA GLU A 131 6.29 -0.33 4.17
C GLU A 131 4.94 -0.29 3.47
N GLU A 132 4.45 0.89 3.10
CA GLU A 132 3.19 1.02 2.36
C GLU A 132 3.26 0.43 0.95
N GLY A 133 4.46 0.31 0.37
CA GLY A 133 4.67 -0.43 -0.88
C GLY A 133 4.49 -1.95 -0.72
N VAL A 134 4.44 -2.45 0.52
CA VAL A 134 4.36 -3.88 0.88
C VAL A 134 3.07 -4.19 1.66
N LEU A 135 2.20 -3.20 1.89
CA LEU A 135 0.89 -3.41 2.55
C LEU A 135 -0.12 -4.15 1.67
N MET A 136 0.16 -4.33 0.39
CA MET A 136 -0.60 -5.22 -0.48
C MET A 136 -0.34 -6.67 -0.04
N PRO A 137 -1.30 -7.61 -0.22
CA PRO A 137 -1.03 -9.02 -0.05
C PRO A 137 0.30 -9.36 -0.74
N PRO A 138 1.20 -10.12 -0.08
CA PRO A 138 2.44 -10.54 -0.74
C PRO A 138 2.07 -11.15 -2.10
N PHE A 139 2.73 -10.66 -3.15
CA PHE A 139 2.50 -10.99 -4.57
C PHE A 139 1.33 -10.31 -5.30
N GLY A 140 0.39 -9.63 -4.65
CA GLY A 140 -0.74 -8.96 -5.34
C GLY A 140 -0.36 -7.79 -6.27
N LYS A 141 0.89 -7.33 -6.26
CA LYS A 141 1.42 -6.38 -7.28
C LYS A 141 1.81 -7.08 -8.58
N PHE A 142 2.08 -8.37 -8.49
CA PHE A 142 2.61 -9.22 -9.55
C PHE A 142 1.59 -10.23 -10.05
N ASP A 143 0.40 -10.24 -9.45
CA ASP A 143 -0.83 -10.80 -10.03
C ASP A 143 -1.15 -10.01 -11.30
N MET A 144 -1.09 -10.71 -12.43
CA MET A 144 -1.36 -10.17 -13.76
C MET A 144 -2.64 -10.75 -14.37
N ASP A 145 -3.46 -11.45 -13.59
CA ASP A 145 -4.60 -12.22 -14.10
C ASP A 145 -5.68 -11.30 -14.66
N GLU A 146 -5.89 -10.14 -14.02
CA GLU A 146 -6.82 -9.11 -14.49
C GLU A 146 -6.20 -8.21 -15.60
N GLN A 147 -4.91 -8.36 -15.91
CA GLN A 147 -4.20 -7.54 -16.91
C GLN A 147 -3.90 -8.36 -18.17
N ASP A 148 -4.70 -8.14 -19.21
CA ASP A 148 -4.38 -8.55 -20.59
C ASP A 148 -4.31 -10.10 -20.79
N GLU A 149 -5.32 -10.84 -20.30
CA GLU A 149 -5.52 -12.30 -20.56
C GLU A 149 -4.21 -13.11 -20.45
N ASN A 150 -3.45 -12.88 -19.39
CA ASN A 150 -2.08 -13.37 -19.30
C ASN A 150 -2.00 -14.69 -18.54
N VAL A 151 -1.99 -15.82 -19.27
CA VAL A 151 -1.78 -17.19 -18.73
C VAL A 151 -0.31 -17.51 -18.39
N ALA A 152 0.54 -16.49 -18.27
CA ALA A 152 1.98 -16.68 -18.11
C ALA A 152 2.37 -16.75 -16.65
N TYR A 153 3.15 -17.79 -16.31
CA TYR A 153 3.64 -18.04 -14.95
C TYR A 153 4.19 -16.78 -14.26
N ASP A 154 3.53 -16.36 -13.19
CA ASP A 154 3.85 -15.16 -12.44
C ASP A 154 4.25 -15.44 -10.98
N ALA A 155 4.20 -14.41 -10.13
CA ALA A 155 4.62 -14.56 -8.74
C ALA A 155 3.55 -15.21 -7.84
N GLU A 156 2.29 -15.14 -8.24
CA GLU A 156 1.15 -15.79 -7.62
C GLU A 156 1.27 -17.31 -7.87
N ASP A 157 1.50 -17.74 -9.12
CA ASP A 157 1.75 -19.14 -9.48
C ASP A 157 2.91 -19.75 -8.69
N SER A 158 3.99 -18.97 -8.54
CA SER A 158 5.17 -19.37 -7.77
C SER A 158 4.85 -19.66 -6.31
N TRP A 159 3.90 -18.91 -5.75
CA TRP A 159 3.42 -19.13 -4.40
C TRP A 159 2.50 -20.35 -4.34
N GLN A 160 1.52 -20.47 -5.24
CA GLN A 160 0.62 -21.63 -5.32
C GLN A 160 1.39 -22.97 -5.41
N ASP A 161 2.46 -23.01 -6.23
CA ASP A 161 3.31 -24.19 -6.40
C ASP A 161 3.92 -24.65 -5.06
N VAL A 162 4.41 -23.70 -4.25
CA VAL A 162 4.97 -24.00 -2.93
C VAL A 162 3.87 -24.32 -1.93
N GLU A 163 2.75 -23.61 -2.01
CA GLU A 163 1.56 -23.79 -1.18
C GLU A 163 1.02 -25.22 -1.28
N SER A 164 1.06 -25.82 -2.48
CA SER A 164 0.62 -27.18 -2.74
C SER A 164 1.36 -28.25 -1.91
N PHE A 165 2.59 -27.96 -1.46
CA PHE A 165 3.35 -28.82 -0.56
C PHE A 165 2.95 -28.68 0.92
N GLY A 166 2.11 -27.69 1.24
CA GLY A 166 1.44 -27.51 2.51
C GLY A 166 1.76 -26.17 3.18
N THR A 167 0.74 -25.56 3.77
CA THR A 167 0.82 -24.37 4.63
C THR A 167 0.43 -24.69 6.06
N SER A 168 0.54 -23.71 6.96
CA SER A 168 -0.02 -23.77 8.31
C SER A 168 -1.53 -23.57 8.35
N GLU A 169 -2.16 -23.23 7.23
CA GLU A 169 -3.59 -22.99 7.13
C GLU A 169 -4.38 -24.30 7.13
N THR A 170 -5.55 -24.26 7.72
CA THR A 170 -6.50 -25.38 7.76
C THR A 170 -7.79 -24.98 7.06
N PRO A 171 -8.65 -25.94 6.65
CA PRO A 171 -9.96 -25.61 6.09
C PRO A 171 -10.86 -24.74 7.00
N SER A 172 -10.52 -24.55 8.28
CA SER A 172 -11.26 -23.70 9.20
C SER A 172 -10.81 -22.23 9.17
N ASP A 173 -9.66 -21.94 8.55
CA ASP A 173 -9.10 -20.61 8.45
C ASP A 173 -9.64 -19.83 7.22
N PHE A 174 -10.25 -20.55 6.27
CA PHE A 174 -10.89 -19.98 5.08
C PHE A 174 -12.32 -19.52 5.35
N VAL A 175 -12.67 -18.36 4.77
CA VAL A 175 -14.03 -17.76 4.88
C VAL A 175 -15.06 -18.57 4.11
N GLU A 176 -14.67 -19.10 2.95
CA GLU A 176 -15.50 -19.98 2.14
C GLU A 176 -15.16 -21.45 2.40
N PRO A 177 -16.17 -22.32 2.62
CA PRO A 177 -15.93 -23.74 2.82
C PRO A 177 -15.47 -24.37 1.51
N VAL A 178 -14.26 -24.93 1.50
CA VAL A 178 -13.71 -25.65 0.36
C VAL A 178 -14.19 -27.11 0.33
N ASP A 179 -14.40 -27.66 -0.87
CA ASP A 179 -14.90 -29.03 -1.07
C ASP A 179 -13.81 -30.10 -0.94
N HIS A 180 -12.56 -29.77 -1.29
CA HIS A 180 -11.43 -30.69 -1.30
C HIS A 180 -10.17 -30.05 -0.70
N TYR A 181 -9.32 -30.86 -0.06
CA TYR A 181 -8.05 -30.39 0.53
C TYR A 181 -7.06 -29.84 -0.51
N ASN A 182 -7.22 -30.23 -1.77
CA ASN A 182 -6.39 -29.72 -2.87
C ASN A 182 -6.86 -28.33 -3.35
N ASP A 183 -8.01 -27.86 -2.86
CA ASP A 183 -8.63 -26.60 -3.26
C ASP A 183 -8.43 -25.53 -2.17
N LEU A 184 -7.49 -25.77 -1.25
CA LEU A 184 -7.15 -24.85 -0.16
C LEU A 184 -6.21 -23.73 -0.60
N SER A 185 -5.55 -23.85 -1.76
CA SER A 185 -4.70 -22.78 -2.26
C SER A 185 -5.53 -21.60 -2.75
N ILE A 186 -4.93 -20.42 -2.67
CA ILE A 186 -5.47 -19.24 -3.36
C ILE A 186 -5.58 -19.56 -4.86
N ASP A 187 -6.68 -19.13 -5.47
CA ASP A 187 -7.02 -19.36 -6.88
C ASP A 187 -6.75 -20.79 -7.40
N SER A 188 -6.96 -21.80 -6.54
CA SER A 188 -6.80 -23.25 -6.86
C SER A 188 -7.58 -23.75 -8.08
N TYR A 189 -8.47 -22.92 -8.60
CA TYR A 189 -9.33 -23.21 -9.72
C TYR A 189 -8.78 -22.70 -11.05
N GLU A 190 -7.73 -21.89 -11.02
CA GLU A 190 -7.03 -21.40 -12.19
C GLU A 190 -6.37 -22.54 -12.98
N ASN A 191 -6.22 -22.33 -14.29
CA ASN A 191 -5.60 -23.29 -15.19
C ASN A 191 -4.12 -22.95 -15.39
N VAL A 192 -3.28 -23.36 -14.46
CA VAL A 192 -1.83 -23.13 -14.57
C VAL A 192 -1.23 -23.89 -15.76
N GLY A 193 -0.58 -23.15 -16.66
CA GLY A 193 0.21 -23.70 -17.78
C GLY A 193 -0.59 -24.15 -18.99
N TYR A 194 -1.89 -23.83 -19.06
CA TYR A 194 -2.73 -24.04 -20.25
C TYR A 194 -2.99 -22.71 -20.94
N VAL A 195 -2.97 -22.70 -22.27
CA VAL A 195 -3.25 -21.48 -23.05
C VAL A 195 -4.74 -21.31 -23.25
N GLU A 196 -5.46 -22.41 -23.48
CA GLU A 196 -6.90 -22.40 -23.71
C GLU A 196 -7.61 -23.26 -22.67
N GLU A 197 -8.77 -22.81 -22.19
CA GLU A 197 -9.49 -23.43 -21.07
C GLU A 197 -9.86 -24.90 -21.28
N TYR A 198 -9.95 -25.36 -22.54
CA TYR A 198 -10.27 -26.74 -22.85
C TYR A 198 -9.06 -27.68 -22.89
N GLU A 199 -7.83 -27.17 -22.92
CA GLU A 199 -6.62 -27.99 -22.99
C GLU A 199 -6.43 -28.87 -21.73
N ASN A 200 -7.02 -28.46 -20.61
CA ASN A 200 -6.97 -29.18 -19.34
C ASN A 200 -7.83 -30.48 -19.32
N PHE A 201 -8.81 -30.62 -20.23
CA PHE A 201 -9.75 -31.75 -20.28
C PHE A 201 -9.86 -32.40 -21.66
N VAL A 202 -9.31 -31.79 -22.71
CA VAL A 202 -9.27 -32.37 -24.05
C VAL A 202 -7.92 -33.07 -24.28
N GLY A 203 -7.96 -34.34 -24.67
CA GLY A 203 -6.79 -35.07 -25.13
C GLY A 203 -6.96 -35.55 -26.56
N VAL A 204 -5.83 -35.79 -27.23
CA VAL A 204 -5.77 -36.42 -28.55
C VAL A 204 -4.87 -37.64 -28.52
N ASP A 205 -5.06 -38.54 -29.48
CA ASP A 205 -4.09 -39.63 -29.71
C ASP A 205 -2.75 -39.08 -30.22
N ILE A 206 -1.72 -39.94 -30.27
CA ILE A 206 -0.39 -39.56 -30.76
C ILE A 206 -0.38 -39.04 -32.21
N GLU A 207 -1.45 -39.34 -32.98
CA GLU A 207 -1.63 -38.87 -34.35
C GLU A 207 -2.44 -37.56 -34.45
N GLY A 208 -2.97 -37.05 -33.33
CA GLY A 208 -3.75 -35.81 -33.27
C GLY A 208 -5.15 -35.89 -33.87
N LYS A 209 -5.72 -37.09 -34.06
CA LYS A 209 -6.99 -37.29 -34.80
C LYS A 209 -8.17 -37.61 -33.90
N ASN A 210 -7.96 -38.41 -32.86
CA ASN A 210 -9.04 -38.84 -31.98
C ASN A 210 -9.15 -37.94 -30.75
N ILE A 211 -9.98 -36.91 -30.86
CA ILE A 211 -10.29 -35.99 -29.76
C ILE A 211 -11.11 -36.75 -28.71
N THR A 212 -10.66 -36.75 -27.47
CA THR A 212 -11.31 -37.36 -26.32
C THR A 212 -11.46 -36.31 -25.22
N VAL A 213 -12.67 -36.18 -24.69
CA VAL A 213 -12.96 -35.29 -23.56
C VAL A 213 -12.94 -36.10 -22.27
N TYR A 214 -12.15 -35.64 -21.30
CA TYR A 214 -12.01 -36.23 -19.97
C TYR A 214 -12.83 -35.43 -18.96
N PRO A 215 -13.94 -35.97 -18.45
CA PRO A 215 -14.77 -35.22 -17.51
C PRO A 215 -14.02 -34.99 -16.18
N ASN A 216 -13.75 -33.73 -15.86
CA ASN A 216 -13.15 -33.28 -14.61
C ASN A 216 -13.94 -32.05 -14.06
N PRO A 217 -13.63 -31.54 -12.85
CA PRO A 217 -14.30 -30.35 -12.33
C PRO A 217 -14.17 -29.12 -13.23
N GLN A 218 -13.03 -28.93 -13.89
CA GLN A 218 -12.80 -27.78 -14.78
C GLN A 218 -13.65 -27.82 -16.05
N HIS A 219 -13.86 -29.01 -16.63
CA HIS A 219 -14.79 -29.24 -17.73
C HIS A 219 -16.21 -28.78 -17.38
N LYS A 220 -16.68 -29.06 -16.17
CA LYS A 220 -18.01 -28.62 -15.73
C LYS A 220 -18.09 -27.10 -15.54
N ARG A 221 -17.02 -26.48 -15.07
CA ARG A 221 -16.96 -25.01 -14.93
C ARG A 221 -16.97 -24.33 -16.29
N TYR A 222 -16.19 -24.86 -17.23
CA TYR A 222 -16.20 -24.41 -18.61
C TYR A 222 -17.58 -24.54 -19.26
N GLU A 223 -18.27 -25.68 -19.08
CA GLU A 223 -19.66 -25.81 -19.54
C GLU A 223 -20.58 -24.78 -18.87
N HIS A 224 -20.43 -24.53 -17.57
CA HIS A 224 -21.23 -23.55 -16.84
C HIS A 224 -20.97 -22.11 -17.29
N SER A 225 -19.71 -21.73 -17.56
CA SER A 225 -19.38 -20.38 -18.05
C SER A 225 -19.99 -20.14 -19.43
N LEU A 226 -19.87 -21.11 -20.34
CA LEU A 226 -20.52 -21.07 -21.65
C LEU A 226 -22.05 -20.96 -21.55
N ASP A 227 -22.67 -21.75 -20.67
CA ASP A 227 -24.12 -21.72 -20.44
C ASP A 227 -24.59 -20.37 -19.85
N GLU A 228 -23.80 -19.78 -18.94
CA GLU A 228 -24.08 -18.48 -18.31
C GLU A 228 -23.98 -17.33 -19.31
N GLU A 229 -22.96 -17.37 -20.19
CA GLU A 229 -22.79 -16.42 -21.28
C GLU A 229 -23.76 -16.66 -22.44
N GLY A 230 -24.37 -17.85 -22.50
CA GLY A 230 -25.30 -18.26 -23.55
C GLY A 230 -24.63 -18.50 -24.90
N ILE A 231 -23.36 -18.93 -24.89
CA ILE A 231 -22.55 -19.22 -26.08
C ILE A 231 -22.14 -20.70 -26.11
N MET A 232 -21.97 -21.30 -27.29
CA MET A 232 -21.56 -22.71 -27.40
C MET A 232 -20.05 -22.93 -27.36
N THR A 233 -19.25 -21.93 -27.76
CA THR A 233 -17.78 -21.98 -27.67
C THR A 233 -17.24 -20.57 -27.41
N SER A 234 -16.03 -20.48 -26.88
CA SER A 234 -15.32 -19.21 -26.67
C SER A 234 -15.13 -18.37 -27.95
N PHE A 235 -15.16 -19.00 -29.13
CA PHE A 235 -15.07 -18.31 -30.44
C PHE A 235 -16.43 -18.01 -31.08
N GLY A 236 -17.53 -18.31 -30.38
CA GLY A 236 -18.91 -18.07 -30.81
C GLY A 236 -19.74 -19.34 -31.04
N ASP A 237 -21.01 -19.14 -31.35
CA ASP A 237 -21.93 -20.25 -31.60
C ASP A 237 -21.59 -20.98 -32.89
N LEU A 238 -21.31 -22.28 -32.78
CA LEU A 238 -21.20 -23.15 -33.95
C LEU A 238 -22.55 -23.19 -34.68
N PRO A 239 -22.59 -22.95 -36.00
CA PRO A 239 -23.83 -23.10 -36.74
C PRO A 239 -24.34 -24.53 -36.60
N ALA A 240 -25.67 -24.69 -36.48
CA ALA A 240 -26.30 -26.00 -36.50
C ALA A 240 -25.80 -26.79 -37.73
N TYR A 241 -25.65 -28.11 -37.56
CA TYR A 241 -25.09 -29.10 -38.49
C TYR A 241 -25.66 -29.11 -39.94
N GLU A 242 -26.59 -28.21 -40.28
CA GLU A 242 -27.21 -28.09 -41.59
C GLU A 242 -26.41 -27.25 -42.62
N HIS A 243 -25.29 -26.64 -42.25
CA HIS A 243 -24.40 -25.96 -43.21
C HIS A 243 -23.07 -26.71 -43.37
N GLU A 244 -22.78 -27.16 -44.60
CA GLU A 244 -21.49 -27.80 -44.92
C GLU A 244 -20.34 -26.77 -44.80
N PRO A 245 -19.17 -27.13 -44.21
CA PRO A 245 -18.14 -26.16 -43.81
C PRO A 245 -17.36 -25.49 -44.97
N TYR A 246 -17.64 -25.84 -46.23
CA TYR A 246 -16.86 -25.40 -47.41
C TYR A 246 -17.72 -25.09 -48.63
N VAL A 247 -18.90 -24.52 -48.45
CA VAL A 247 -19.64 -23.94 -49.57
C VAL A 247 -19.42 -22.43 -49.54
N GLU A 248 -18.46 -21.96 -50.32
CA GLU A 248 -18.33 -20.54 -50.61
C GLU A 248 -19.64 -20.05 -51.25
N ASP A 249 -20.37 -19.18 -50.56
CA ASP A 249 -21.50 -18.48 -51.14
C ASP A 249 -21.01 -17.53 -52.25
N ALA A 250 -21.42 -17.88 -53.47
CA ALA A 250 -21.68 -17.02 -54.63
C ALA A 250 -20.94 -15.68 -54.74
N ASP A 251 -20.01 -15.58 -55.69
CA ASP A 251 -20.09 -14.61 -56.81
C ASP A 251 -18.78 -14.61 -57.60
N ASP A 252 -18.74 -15.32 -58.73
CA ASP A 252 -18.18 -14.70 -59.95
C ASP A 252 -18.40 -15.54 -61.22
N LYS A 253 -18.93 -14.86 -62.24
CA LYS A 253 -18.84 -15.16 -63.69
C LYS A 253 -19.80 -16.21 -64.25
N GLU A 254 -20.93 -15.73 -64.74
CA GLU A 254 -21.26 -15.79 -66.18
C GLU A 254 -22.50 -14.92 -66.50
N ARG A 255 -22.24 -13.65 -66.81
CA ARG A 255 -23.08 -12.83 -67.68
C ARG A 255 -22.18 -12.20 -68.74
N PHE A 256 -22.02 -12.90 -69.86
CA PHE A 256 -22.12 -12.41 -71.25
C PHE A 256 -22.05 -13.60 -72.21
#